data_AF-A0A671FJS6-F1
#
_entry.id   AF-A0A671FJS6-F1
#
_cell.length_a   1.000
_cell.length_b   1.000
_cell.length_c   1.000
_cell.angle_alpha   90.00
_cell.angle_beta   90.00
_cell.angle_gamma   90.00
#
_symmetry.space_group_name_H-M   'P 1'
#
loop_
_entity.id
_entity.type
_entity.pdbx_description
1 polymer ?
#
loop_
_entity_poly.entity_id
_entity_poly.type
_entity_poly.pdbx_seq_one_letter_code
_entity_poly.pdbx_strand_id
1 'polypeptide(L)'
;MAAQQGKNSSALRVLEEALGVGLTDAKDTASAVAAEGAYYLEQVTITEASEDDYEYEEIPDDNFSIPEGEEDLAKAIQMVQEQATDTQILEEKTDLPSKRVAPEVIEDFLCNFLMRMGMTRTLDCFQSEWYEFIQKGITDVRDVGNVPDVYTQNMLLETENKNLKKDLKHYKQAAEKKCMMIHRILCY
;
A
#
# COMPACT_ATOMS: atom_id res chain seq x y z
N MET A 1 -40.13 -2.65 -50.17
CA MET A 1 -38.80 -2.76 -49.55
C MET A 1 -39.01 -2.78 -48.05
N ALA A 2 -38.72 -3.91 -47.40
CA ALA A 2 -38.91 -4.15 -45.97
C ALA A 2 -37.59 -3.92 -45.19
N ALA A 3 -37.70 -3.97 -43.85
CA ALA A 3 -36.65 -3.89 -42.80
C ALA A 3 -36.29 -2.46 -42.33
N GLN A 4 -36.08 -2.14 -41.05
CA GLN A 4 -36.09 -2.87 -39.78
C GLN A 4 -36.03 -1.77 -38.69
N GLN A 5 -37.03 -1.62 -37.82
CA GLN A 5 -36.90 -0.82 -36.60
C GLN A 5 -37.78 -1.42 -35.49
N GLY A 6 -37.20 -2.30 -34.69
CA GLY A 6 -37.94 -3.01 -33.64
C GLY A 6 -37.07 -3.63 -32.55
N LYS A 7 -35.83 -3.17 -32.35
CA LYS A 7 -34.93 -3.69 -31.30
C LYS A 7 -34.50 -2.66 -30.26
N ASN A 8 -34.85 -1.38 -30.44
CA ASN A 8 -34.33 -0.30 -29.59
C ASN A 8 -35.30 0.09 -28.46
N SER A 9 -36.58 -0.30 -28.53
CA SER A 9 -37.58 0.04 -27.51
C SER A 9 -37.53 -0.88 -26.29
N SER A 10 -37.05 -2.12 -26.44
CA SER A 10 -36.92 -3.06 -25.31
C SER A 10 -35.69 -2.74 -24.45
N ALA A 11 -34.57 -2.36 -25.07
CA ALA A 11 -33.35 -2.03 -24.34
C ALA A 11 -33.48 -0.77 -23.48
N LEU A 12 -34.24 0.24 -23.95
CA LEU A 12 -34.47 1.46 -23.19
C LEU A 12 -35.36 1.24 -21.96
N ARG A 13 -36.39 0.38 -22.07
CA ARG A 13 -37.24 0.04 -20.92
C ARG A 13 -36.51 -0.76 -19.84
N VAL A 14 -35.60 -1.65 -20.24
CA VAL A 14 -34.80 -2.46 -19.30
C VAL A 14 -33.80 -1.58 -18.53
N LEU A 15 -33.25 -0.53 -19.15
CA LEU A 15 -32.36 0.42 -18.48
C LEU A 15 -33.12 1.37 -17.54
N GLU A 16 -34.35 1.75 -17.89
CA GLU A 16 -35.21 2.61 -17.07
C GLU A 16 -35.65 1.90 -15.77
N GLU A 17 -35.91 0.59 -15.84
CA GLU A 17 -36.25 -0.24 -14.67
C GLU A 17 -35.01 -0.55 -13.80
N ALA A 18 -33.82 -0.68 -14.39
CA ALA A 18 -32.57 -0.92 -13.65
C ALA A 18 -32.04 0.31 -12.91
N LEU A 19 -32.40 1.52 -13.35
CA LEU A 19 -31.92 2.77 -12.75
C LEU A 19 -32.89 3.40 -11.75
N GLY A 20 -34.10 2.86 -11.58
CA GLY A 20 -35.05 3.34 -10.57
C GLY A 20 -35.39 4.85 -10.68
N VAL A 21 -35.17 5.47 -11.84
CA VAL A 21 -35.45 6.89 -12.07
C VAL A 21 -36.88 7.01 -12.59
N GLY A 22 -37.85 6.77 -11.71
CA GLY A 22 -39.18 7.31 -11.91
C GLY A 22 -39.10 8.82 -11.78
N LEU A 23 -39.41 9.56 -12.84
CA LEU A 23 -39.75 10.99 -12.73
C LEU A 23 -40.97 11.10 -11.80
N THR A 24 -40.73 11.40 -10.53
CA THR A 24 -41.78 11.84 -9.62
C THR A 24 -41.95 13.33 -9.80
N ASP A 25 -43.21 13.72 -9.99
CA ASP A 25 -43.65 15.08 -10.29
C ASP A 25 -43.07 16.11 -9.31
N ALA A 26 -42.68 17.25 -9.89
CA ALA A 26 -41.99 18.36 -9.25
C ALA A 26 -42.85 19.15 -8.24
N LYS A 27 -43.41 18.50 -7.20
CA LYS A 27 -44.24 19.18 -6.19
C LYS A 27 -43.96 18.86 -4.72
N ASP A 28 -43.02 17.98 -4.37
CA ASP A 28 -42.74 17.67 -2.95
C ASP A 28 -41.27 17.91 -2.51
N THR A 29 -40.52 18.72 -3.26
CA THR A 29 -39.13 19.10 -2.95
C THR A 29 -39.03 20.29 -1.99
N ALA A 30 -39.73 20.23 -0.86
CA ALA A 30 -39.50 21.17 0.25
C ALA A 30 -39.37 20.50 1.63
N SER A 31 -39.60 19.18 1.74
CA SER A 31 -39.65 18.49 3.04
C SER A 31 -38.73 17.27 3.16
N ALA A 32 -37.75 17.07 2.27
CA ALA A 32 -36.85 15.91 2.31
C ALA A 32 -35.36 16.24 2.50
N VAL A 33 -34.98 17.52 2.60
CA VAL A 33 -33.56 17.94 2.74
C VAL A 33 -33.09 18.00 4.21
N ALA A 34 -33.96 17.63 5.17
CA ALA A 34 -33.62 17.64 6.60
C ALA A 34 -33.31 16.26 7.18
N ALA A 35 -33.32 15.19 6.37
CA ALA A 35 -33.19 13.81 6.86
C ALA A 35 -31.86 13.10 6.52
N GLU A 36 -30.94 13.76 5.80
CA GLU A 36 -29.58 13.24 5.61
C GLU A 36 -28.58 14.15 6.32
N GLY A 37 -28.15 13.74 7.51
CA GLY A 37 -27.13 14.48 8.27
C GLY A 37 -27.15 14.31 9.79
N ALA A 38 -27.93 13.38 10.34
CA ALA A 38 -27.80 13.01 11.75
C ALA A 38 -26.69 11.96 11.89
N TYR A 39 -25.47 12.41 12.19
CA TYR A 39 -24.37 11.53 12.61
C TYR A 39 -24.53 11.22 14.09
N TYR A 40 -24.53 9.94 14.44
CA TYR A 40 -24.51 9.49 15.83
C TYR A 40 -23.06 9.16 16.22
N LEU A 41 -22.54 9.84 17.24
CA LEU A 41 -21.26 9.51 17.85
C LEU A 41 -21.51 8.43 18.91
N GLU A 42 -21.03 7.22 18.64
CA GLU A 42 -20.99 6.14 19.62
C GLU A 42 -19.89 6.44 20.65
N GLN A 43 -20.27 6.55 21.93
CA GLN A 43 -19.29 6.70 23.00
C GLN A 43 -18.60 5.35 23.22
N VAL A 44 -17.40 5.19 22.65
CA VAL A 44 -16.52 4.06 22.95
C VAL A 44 -15.67 4.44 24.17
N THR A 45 -15.97 3.85 25.32
CA THR A 45 -15.07 3.86 26.48
C THR A 45 -13.95 2.85 26.24
N ILE A 46 -12.73 3.34 26.00
CA ILE A 46 -11.55 2.50 26.01
C ILE A 46 -11.35 2.04 27.46
N THR A 47 -11.61 0.77 27.74
CA THR A 47 -11.17 0.17 29.00
C THR A 47 -9.65 0.03 28.92
N GLU A 48 -8.93 0.79 29.74
CA GLU A 48 -7.49 0.62 30.00
C GLU A 48 -7.27 -0.78 30.60
N ALA A 49 -7.22 -1.80 29.75
CA ALA A 49 -6.82 -3.13 30.14
C ALA A 49 -5.28 -3.16 30.11
N SER A 50 -4.73 -3.11 31.33
CA SER A 50 -3.32 -3.19 31.73
C SER A 50 -2.40 -2.11 31.14
N GLU A 51 -2.13 -1.07 31.93
CA GLU A 51 -0.77 -0.51 32.00
C GLU A 51 0.14 -1.70 32.32
N ASP A 52 0.75 -2.25 31.28
CA ASP A 52 1.81 -3.22 31.42
C ASP A 52 2.90 -2.52 32.22
N ASP A 53 3.19 -3.04 33.42
CA ASP A 53 4.37 -2.71 34.22
C ASP A 53 5.61 -3.13 33.41
N TYR A 54 5.89 -2.41 32.32
CA TYR A 54 7.15 -2.55 31.60
C TYR A 54 8.23 -2.01 32.52
N GLU A 55 8.85 -2.91 33.25
CA GLU A 55 10.06 -2.65 34.02
C GLU A 55 11.16 -2.26 33.00
N TYR A 56 11.43 -0.97 32.89
CA TYR A 56 12.54 -0.47 32.09
C TYR A 56 13.84 -0.96 32.74
N GLU A 57 14.59 -1.81 32.03
CA GLU A 57 15.96 -2.13 32.44
C GLU A 57 16.82 -0.88 32.36
N GLU A 58 17.43 -0.51 33.48
CA GLU A 58 18.46 0.54 33.54
C GLU A 58 19.68 0.04 32.76
N ILE A 59 19.89 0.61 31.58
CA ILE A 59 21.13 0.40 30.85
C ILE A 59 22.26 0.96 31.72
N PRO A 60 23.36 0.23 31.92
CA PRO A 60 24.50 0.76 32.65
C PRO A 60 24.86 2.12 32.06
N ASP A 61 24.89 3.15 32.89
CA ASP A 61 25.54 4.41 32.55
C ASP A 61 27.01 4.08 32.32
N ASP A 62 27.37 3.74 31.08
CA ASP A 62 28.75 3.76 30.62
C ASP A 62 29.14 5.25 30.57
N ASN A 63 29.39 5.78 31.76
CA ASN A 63 30.10 7.02 31.97
C ASN A 63 31.53 6.78 31.47
N PHE A 64 31.71 6.84 30.15
CA PHE A 64 33.00 6.99 29.49
C PHE A 64 33.54 8.37 29.84
N SER A 65 33.89 8.56 31.11
CA SER A 65 34.81 9.60 31.53
C SER A 65 36.14 9.26 30.87
N ILE A 66 36.39 9.87 29.71
CA ILE A 66 37.70 9.81 29.06
C ILE A 66 38.70 10.38 30.08
N PRO A 67 39.69 9.58 30.55
CA PRO A 67 40.71 10.11 31.44
C PRO A 67 41.49 11.17 30.68
N GLU A 68 41.35 12.42 31.09
CA GLU A 68 42.11 13.55 30.56
C GLU A 68 43.58 13.32 30.94
N GLY A 69 44.42 12.83 30.00
CA GLY A 69 45.85 12.67 30.28
C GLY A 69 46.71 11.78 29.38
N GLU A 70 46.16 10.98 28.46
CA GLU A 70 46.99 10.08 27.63
C GLU A 70 46.51 9.99 26.16
N GLU A 71 46.61 11.10 25.43
CA GLU A 71 46.46 11.14 23.97
C GLU A 71 47.75 10.66 23.28
N ASP A 72 48.02 9.36 23.29
CA ASP A 72 49.04 8.74 22.43
C ASP A 72 48.39 8.24 21.13
N LEU A 73 48.94 8.62 19.97
CA LEU A 73 48.47 8.20 18.65
C LEU A 73 48.40 6.67 18.53
N ALA A 74 49.34 5.97 19.17
CA ALA A 74 49.34 4.51 19.21
C ALA A 74 48.09 3.94 19.89
N LYS A 75 47.63 4.59 20.96
CA LYS A 75 46.46 4.20 21.74
C LYS A 75 45.17 4.49 20.97
N ALA A 76 45.12 5.61 20.24
CA ALA A 76 43.99 5.92 19.34
C ALA A 76 43.86 4.89 18.21
N ILE A 77 44.98 4.48 17.60
CA ILE A 77 44.99 3.43 16.56
C ILE A 77 44.55 2.09 17.16
N GLN A 78 45.02 1.76 18.37
CA GLN A 78 44.63 0.53 19.06
C GLN A 78 43.13 0.52 19.39
N MET A 79 42.57 1.61 19.90
CA MET A 79 41.13 1.71 20.18
C MET A 79 40.29 1.57 18.91
N VAL A 80 40.71 2.18 17.79
CA VAL A 80 40.02 2.03 16.49
C VAL A 80 40.09 0.57 16.00
N GLN A 81 41.24 -0.10 16.19
CA GLN A 81 41.41 -1.50 15.81
C GLN A 81 40.58 -2.44 16.69
N GLU A 82 40.55 -2.20 18.00
CA GLU A 82 39.75 -2.96 18.97
C GLU A 82 38.25 -2.76 18.69
N GLN A 83 37.81 -1.52 18.45
CA GLN A 83 36.42 -1.23 18.09
C GLN A 83 36.03 -1.86 16.74
N ALA A 84 36.93 -1.91 15.76
CA ALA A 84 36.71 -2.62 14.50
C ALA A 84 36.62 -4.15 14.70
N THR A 85 37.32 -4.69 15.70
CA THR A 85 37.28 -6.11 16.04
C THR A 85 36.01 -6.45 16.82
N ASP A 86 35.62 -5.61 17.78
CA ASP A 86 34.39 -5.76 18.56
C ASP A 86 33.15 -5.60 17.70
N THR A 87 33.13 -4.66 16.75
CA THR A 87 32.04 -4.54 15.77
C THR A 87 31.93 -5.78 14.90
N GLN A 88 33.05 -6.36 14.47
CA GLN A 88 33.07 -7.60 13.69
C GLN A 88 32.60 -8.81 14.52
N ILE A 89 32.96 -8.90 15.81
CA ILE A 89 32.50 -9.94 16.74
C ILE A 89 31.02 -9.77 17.09
N LEU A 90 30.54 -8.52 17.24
CA LEU A 90 29.12 -8.21 17.42
C LEU A 90 28.34 -8.57 16.18
N GLU A 91 28.82 -8.25 14.97
CA GLU A 91 28.18 -8.67 13.72
C GLU A 91 28.13 -10.21 13.58
N GLU A 92 29.17 -10.93 14.01
CA GLU A 92 29.21 -12.41 13.99
C GLU A 92 28.33 -13.05 15.09
N LYS A 93 28.17 -12.41 16.26
CA LYS A 93 27.33 -12.92 17.37
C LYS A 93 25.88 -12.44 17.32
N THR A 94 25.59 -11.35 16.61
CA THR A 94 24.24 -10.84 16.39
C THR A 94 23.59 -11.40 15.13
N ASP A 95 24.03 -12.59 14.70
CA ASP A 95 23.25 -13.54 13.90
C ASP A 95 22.01 -14.05 14.67
N LEU A 96 21.27 -13.17 15.35
CA LEU A 96 19.83 -13.30 15.30
C LEU A 96 19.49 -12.90 13.87
N PRO A 97 18.97 -13.81 13.02
CA PRO A 97 18.38 -13.36 11.79
C PRO A 97 17.32 -12.36 12.22
N SER A 98 17.58 -11.07 12.04
CA SER A 98 16.54 -10.06 11.95
C SER A 98 15.56 -10.71 11.01
N LYS A 99 14.42 -11.15 11.56
CA LYS A 99 13.43 -11.92 10.83
C LYS A 99 12.86 -10.94 9.84
N ARG A 100 13.59 -10.72 8.75
CA ARG A 100 13.10 -10.01 7.58
C ARG A 100 11.92 -10.86 7.18
N VAL A 101 10.73 -10.37 7.49
CA VAL A 101 9.48 -11.02 7.13
C VAL A 101 9.51 -10.99 5.62
N ALA A 102 9.99 -12.08 5.02
CA ALA A 102 9.98 -12.23 3.59
C ALA A 102 8.51 -12.06 3.17
N PRO A 103 8.23 -11.22 2.17
CA PRO A 103 6.85 -10.92 1.82
C PRO A 103 6.13 -12.25 1.49
N GLU A 104 4.95 -12.45 2.06
CA GLU A 104 4.25 -13.73 1.94
C GLU A 104 3.94 -14.03 0.47
N VAL A 105 4.09 -15.29 0.06
CA VAL A 105 3.59 -15.72 -1.25
C VAL A 105 2.06 -15.60 -1.22
N ILE A 106 1.44 -15.19 -2.33
CA ILE A 106 -0.02 -14.98 -2.39
C ILE A 106 -0.81 -16.21 -1.96
N GLU A 107 -0.33 -17.41 -2.30
CA GLU A 107 -0.90 -18.69 -1.85
C GLU A 107 -0.92 -18.78 -0.31
N ASP A 108 0.22 -18.52 0.33
CA ASP A 108 0.35 -18.57 1.78
C ASP A 108 -0.56 -17.54 2.45
N PHE A 109 -0.59 -16.31 1.91
CA PHE A 109 -1.45 -15.25 2.42
C PHE A 109 -2.94 -15.65 2.39
N LEU A 110 -3.41 -16.17 1.25
CA LEU A 110 -4.81 -16.59 1.10
C LEU A 110 -5.13 -17.80 1.99
N CYS A 111 -4.25 -18.81 2.04
CA CYS A 111 -4.43 -19.96 2.91
C CYS A 111 -4.49 -19.53 4.39
N ASN A 112 -3.53 -18.71 4.83
CA ASN A 112 -3.46 -18.19 6.19
C ASN A 112 -4.68 -17.32 6.53
N PHE A 113 -5.14 -16.50 5.59
CA PHE A 113 -6.34 -15.69 5.76
C PHE A 113 -7.59 -16.56 5.93
N LEU A 114 -7.82 -17.52 5.03
CA LEU A 114 -8.98 -18.40 5.09
C LEU A 114 -8.97 -19.26 6.36
N MET A 115 -7.81 -19.76 6.76
CA MET A 115 -7.61 -20.48 8.02
C MET A 115 -7.94 -19.60 9.24
N ARG A 116 -7.35 -18.39 9.31
CA ARG A 116 -7.55 -17.46 10.44
C ARG A 116 -9.00 -17.01 10.58
N MET A 117 -9.72 -16.88 9.46
CA MET A 117 -11.13 -16.49 9.44
C MET A 117 -12.08 -17.68 9.63
N GLY A 118 -11.56 -18.91 9.82
CA GLY A 118 -12.38 -20.11 10.04
C GLY A 118 -13.16 -20.58 8.81
N MET A 119 -12.79 -20.12 7.61
CA MET A 119 -13.47 -20.44 6.34
C MET A 119 -12.96 -21.75 5.73
N THR A 120 -13.03 -22.84 6.49
CA THR A 120 -12.41 -24.13 6.13
C THR A 120 -12.95 -24.73 4.83
N ARG A 121 -14.25 -24.64 4.58
CA ARG A 121 -14.84 -25.12 3.31
C ARG A 121 -14.32 -24.36 2.10
N THR A 122 -14.16 -23.04 2.23
CA THR A 122 -13.61 -22.18 1.16
C THR A 122 -12.15 -22.49 0.93
N LEU A 123 -11.39 -22.72 2.01
CA LEU A 123 -10.00 -23.16 1.92
C LEU A 123 -9.87 -24.49 1.18
N ASP A 124 -10.68 -25.48 1.53
CA ASP A 124 -10.63 -26.82 0.89
C ASP A 124 -10.92 -26.73 -0.62
N CYS A 125 -11.92 -25.94 -1.00
CA CYS A 125 -12.21 -25.66 -2.41
C CYS A 125 -11.04 -24.93 -3.10
N PHE A 126 -10.53 -23.86 -2.48
CA PHE A 126 -9.42 -23.08 -3.01
C PHE A 126 -8.17 -23.94 -3.24
N GLN A 127 -7.77 -24.74 -2.26
CA GLN A 127 -6.61 -25.62 -2.38
C GLN A 127 -6.79 -26.65 -3.49
N SER A 128 -7.99 -27.25 -3.61
CA SER A 128 -8.30 -28.21 -4.67
C SER A 128 -8.17 -27.59 -6.07
N GLU A 129 -8.77 -26.41 -6.26
CA GLU A 129 -8.69 -25.66 -7.52
C GLU A 129 -7.25 -25.23 -7.81
N TRP A 130 -6.52 -24.76 -6.81
CA TRP A 130 -5.13 -24.32 -6.94
C TRP A 130 -4.19 -25.47 -7.34
N TYR A 131 -4.32 -26.64 -6.72
CA TYR A 131 -3.54 -27.83 -7.10
C TYR A 131 -3.89 -28.32 -8.51
N GLU A 132 -5.16 -28.27 -8.91
CA GLU A 132 -5.57 -28.58 -10.28
C GLU A 132 -4.98 -27.57 -11.28
N PHE A 133 -4.96 -26.30 -10.92
CA PHE A 133 -4.41 -25.21 -11.73
C PHE A 133 -2.89 -25.35 -11.92
N ILE A 134 -2.17 -25.72 -10.85
CA ILE A 134 -0.74 -26.05 -10.89
C ILE A 134 -0.49 -27.26 -11.80
N GLN A 135 -1.28 -28.32 -11.66
CA GLN A 135 -1.13 -29.55 -12.46
C GLN A 135 -1.39 -29.31 -13.95
N LYS A 136 -2.32 -28.42 -14.28
CA LYS A 136 -2.59 -27.98 -15.66
C LYS A 136 -1.48 -27.12 -16.26
N GLY A 137 -0.45 -26.78 -15.48
CA GLY A 137 0.75 -26.10 -15.96
C GLY A 137 0.52 -24.62 -16.27
N ILE A 138 -0.48 -23.99 -15.65
CA ILE A 138 -0.68 -22.54 -15.79
C ILE A 138 0.34 -21.85 -14.87
N THR A 139 1.57 -21.71 -15.38
CA THR A 139 2.75 -21.21 -14.66
C THR A 139 2.62 -19.75 -14.24
N ASP A 140 1.76 -18.99 -14.91
CA ASP A 140 1.61 -17.53 -14.73
C ASP A 140 1.27 -17.13 -13.29
N VAL A 141 0.60 -18.01 -12.55
CA VAL A 141 0.18 -17.73 -11.18
C VAL A 141 1.33 -17.79 -10.16
N ARG A 142 2.38 -18.56 -10.45
CA ARG A 142 3.61 -18.56 -9.63
C ARG A 142 4.46 -17.30 -9.87
N ASP A 143 4.24 -16.61 -10.98
CA ASP A 143 4.87 -15.32 -11.31
C ASP A 143 4.12 -14.10 -10.73
N VAL A 144 2.93 -14.28 -10.13
CA VAL A 144 2.15 -13.16 -9.51
C VAL A 144 2.86 -12.57 -8.28
N GLY A 145 3.95 -13.20 -7.83
CA GLY A 145 4.89 -12.60 -6.88
C GLY A 145 4.39 -12.63 -5.43
N ASN A 146 5.16 -11.99 -4.56
CA ASN A 146 4.85 -11.88 -3.14
C ASN A 146 3.81 -10.78 -2.92
N VAL A 147 2.99 -10.92 -1.88
CA VAL A 147 2.04 -9.88 -1.45
C VAL A 147 2.83 -8.64 -1.07
N PRO A 148 2.71 -7.52 -1.81
CA PRO A 148 3.38 -6.28 -1.44
C PRO A 148 2.71 -5.74 -0.17
N ASP A 149 3.52 -5.29 0.79
CA ASP A 149 2.96 -4.49 1.86
C ASP A 149 2.44 -3.15 1.31
N VAL A 150 1.40 -2.61 1.93
CA VAL A 150 0.74 -1.36 1.50
C VAL A 150 1.72 -0.20 1.41
N TYR A 151 2.73 -0.19 2.30
CA TYR A 151 3.77 0.83 2.31
C TYR A 151 4.63 0.79 1.05
N THR A 152 5.07 -0.39 0.64
CA THR A 152 5.88 -0.65 -0.58
C THR A 152 5.08 -0.28 -1.81
N GLN A 153 3.80 -0.65 -1.85
CA GLN A 153 2.91 -0.26 -2.94
C GLN A 153 2.77 1.26 -3.04
N ASN A 154 2.55 1.94 -1.90
CA ASN A 154 2.47 3.40 -1.85
C ASN A 154 3.79 4.06 -2.28
N MET A 155 4.94 3.56 -1.83
CA MET A 155 6.25 4.08 -2.22
C MET A 155 6.50 3.97 -3.73
N LEU A 156 6.11 2.84 -4.34
CA LEU A 156 6.21 2.64 -5.79
C LEU A 156 5.29 3.62 -6.55
N LEU A 157 4.02 3.70 -6.14
CA LEU A 157 3.04 4.62 -6.72
C LEU A 157 3.45 6.09 -6.59
N GLU A 158 4.05 6.48 -5.47
CA GLU A 158 4.58 7.82 -5.26
C GLU A 158 5.74 8.14 -6.22
N THR A 159 6.63 7.18 -6.43
CA THR A 159 7.77 7.32 -7.35
C THR A 159 7.29 7.46 -8.79
N GLU A 160 6.34 6.62 -9.20
CA GLU A 160 5.72 6.70 -10.51
C GLU A 160 5.01 8.05 -10.70
N ASN A 161 4.22 8.50 -9.72
CA ASN A 161 3.56 9.81 -9.76
C ASN A 161 4.55 10.97 -9.89
N LYS A 162 5.69 10.92 -9.18
CA LYS A 162 6.75 11.93 -9.29
C LYS A 162 7.32 11.97 -10.72
N ASN A 163 7.56 10.81 -11.32
CA ASN A 163 8.06 10.70 -12.69
C ASN A 163 7.05 11.24 -13.72
N LEU A 164 5.80 10.79 -13.64
CA LEU A 164 4.73 11.23 -14.54
C LEU A 164 4.50 12.76 -14.46
N LYS A 165 4.54 13.34 -13.25
CA LYS A 165 4.45 14.79 -13.07
C LYS A 165 5.62 15.53 -13.74
N LYS A 166 6.83 14.98 -13.67
CA LYS A 166 8.01 15.56 -14.32
C LYS A 166 7.85 15.53 -15.84
N ASP A 167 7.42 14.41 -16.40
CA ASP A 167 7.21 14.27 -17.85
C ASP A 167 6.11 15.20 -18.35
N LEU A 168 4.98 15.29 -17.64
CA LEU A 168 3.93 16.25 -17.96
C LEU A 168 4.43 17.70 -18.00
N LYS A 169 5.29 18.09 -17.04
CA LYS A 169 5.89 19.43 -17.03
C LYS A 169 6.78 19.64 -18.26
N HIS A 170 7.57 18.64 -18.64
CA HIS A 170 8.42 18.69 -19.83
C HIS A 170 7.59 18.83 -21.13
N TYR A 171 6.54 18.02 -21.28
CA TYR A 171 5.66 18.10 -22.45
C TYR A 171 4.93 19.45 -22.54
N LYS A 172 4.45 19.97 -21.41
CA LYS A 172 3.81 21.29 -21.36
C LYS A 172 4.76 22.40 -21.80
N GLN A 173 5.99 22.41 -21.27
CA GLN A 173 7.00 23.40 -21.66
C GLN A 173 7.39 23.29 -23.15
N ALA A 174 7.49 22.07 -23.67
CA ALA A 174 7.78 21.86 -25.09
C ALA A 174 6.64 22.38 -25.99
N ALA A 175 5.38 22.15 -25.60
CA ALA A 175 4.21 22.64 -26.30
C ALA A 175 4.14 24.19 -26.26
N GLU A 176 4.38 24.80 -25.09
CA GLU A 176 4.43 26.26 -24.94
C GLU A 176 5.52 26.88 -25.83
N LYS A 177 6.72 26.32 -25.83
CA LYS A 177 7.82 26.78 -26.70
C LYS A 177 7.44 26.70 -28.18
N LYS A 178 6.85 25.59 -28.62
CA LYS A 178 6.36 25.42 -30.00
C LYS A 178 5.29 26.46 -30.33
N CYS A 179 4.33 26.69 -29.42
CA CYS A 179 3.27 27.69 -29.60
C CYS A 179 3.85 29.10 -29.76
N MET A 180 4.81 29.49 -28.90
CA MET A 180 5.50 30.78 -29.03
C MET A 180 6.25 30.92 -30.36
N MET A 181 6.91 29.85 -30.81
CA MET A 181 7.63 29.84 -32.08
C MET A 181 6.69 30.03 -33.27
N ILE A 182 5.54 29.31 -33.28
CA ILE A 182 4.51 29.45 -34.32
C ILE A 182 3.92 30.86 -34.31
N HIS A 183 3.57 31.39 -33.14
CA HIS A 183 3.06 32.75 -33.01
C HIS A 183 4.05 33.78 -33.56
N ARG A 184 5.34 33.62 -33.23
CA ARG A 184 6.40 34.48 -33.75
C ARG A 184 6.55 34.37 -35.28
N ILE A 185 6.36 33.20 -35.88
CA ILE A 185 6.41 33.05 -37.35
C ILE A 185 5.19 33.71 -38.01
N LEU A 186 4.01 33.64 -37.40
CA LEU A 186 2.77 34.18 -37.97
C LEU A 186 2.61 35.70 -37.80
N CYS A 187 3.31 36.32 -36.85
CA CYS A 187 3.24 37.75 -36.57
C CYS A 187 4.37 38.59 -37.19
N TYR A 188 5.26 37.96 -37.97
CA TYR A 188 6.26 38.62 -38.82
C TYR A 188 5.96 38.31 -40.29
#